data_AF-A0A838YZL5-F1
#
_entry.id   AF-A0A838YZL5-F1
#
_cell.length_a   1.000
_cell.length_b   1.000
_cell.length_c   1.000
_cell.angle_alpha   90.00
_cell.angle_beta   90.00
_cell.angle_gamma   90.00
#
_symmetry.space_group_name_H-M   'P 1'
#
loop_
_entity.id
_entity.type
_entity.pdbx_description
1 polymer ?
#
loop_
_entity_poly.entity_id
_entity_poly.type
_entity_poly.pdbx_seq_one_letter_code
_entity_poly.pdbx_strand_id
1 'polypeptide(L)'
;MKKFSFLYIFAFFDGLGVASGALIGFFFPQIVSDIFGANFQTNDLIWFKFVLLPGFAINVLYMFFAISKNRPAILLSNVLRILTTIGFVVMWSDAVVLRSLLNLMIIHHIAFISATFVLYFKKDETKKVEISSEKEFLQEN
;
A
#
# COMPACT_ATOMS: atom_id res chain seq x y z
N MET A 1 -20.83 -12.17 -15.14
CA MET A 1 -20.34 -11.21 -14.13
C MET A 1 -18.84 -11.01 -14.35
N LYS A 2 -18.34 -9.78 -14.57
CA LYS A 2 -16.89 -9.51 -14.67
C LYS A 2 -16.23 -10.05 -13.39
N LYS A 3 -15.34 -11.04 -13.50
CA LYS A 3 -14.55 -11.55 -12.37
C LYS A 3 -13.86 -10.35 -11.72
N PHE A 4 -14.18 -10.08 -10.47
CA PHE A 4 -13.47 -9.07 -9.69
C PHE A 4 -12.02 -9.51 -9.57
N SER A 5 -11.09 -8.72 -10.10
CA SER A 5 -9.67 -9.01 -9.91
C SER A 5 -9.33 -8.73 -8.44
N PHE A 6 -8.86 -9.78 -7.76
CA PHE A 6 -8.39 -9.71 -6.37
C PHE A 6 -7.34 -8.63 -6.15
N LEU A 7 -6.59 -8.24 -7.20
CA LEU A 7 -5.64 -7.13 -7.15
C LEU A 7 -6.30 -5.82 -6.69
N TYR A 8 -7.45 -5.47 -7.27
CA TYR A 8 -8.10 -4.19 -6.97
C TYR A 8 -8.72 -4.20 -5.58
N ILE A 9 -9.32 -5.32 -5.17
CA ILE A 9 -9.88 -5.47 -3.82
C ILE A 9 -8.76 -5.38 -2.78
N PHE A 10 -7.67 -6.11 -2.99
CA PHE A 10 -6.51 -6.10 -2.11
C PHE A 10 -5.89 -4.71 -2.01
N ALA A 11 -5.62 -4.06 -3.15
CA ALA A 11 -5.06 -2.72 -3.20
C ALA A 11 -5.94 -1.69 -2.48
N PHE A 12 -7.26 -1.80 -2.63
CA PHE A 12 -8.19 -0.91 -1.93
C PHE A 12 -8.10 -1.08 -0.40
N PHE A 13 -8.17 -2.31 0.11
CA PHE A 13 -8.14 -2.53 1.56
C PHE A 13 -6.78 -2.26 2.19
N ASP A 14 -5.69 -2.56 1.48
CA ASP A 14 -4.34 -2.17 1.90
C ASP A 14 -4.20 -0.65 2.00
N GLY A 15 -4.59 0.08 0.94
CA GLY A 15 -4.60 1.53 0.94
C GLY A 15 -5.48 2.13 2.04
N LEU A 16 -6.66 1.54 2.27
CA LEU A 16 -7.57 1.96 3.34
C LEU A 16 -6.93 1.78 4.71
N GLY A 17 -6.35 0.61 4.99
CA GLY A 17 -5.71 0.32 6.27
C GLY A 17 -4.59 1.33 6.58
N VAL A 18 -3.71 1.60 5.62
CA VAL A 18 -2.60 2.53 5.83
C VAL A 18 -3.08 3.98 5.90
N ALA A 19 -4.03 4.40 5.06
CA ALA A 19 -4.58 5.74 5.10
C ALA A 19 -5.31 6.01 6.43
N SER A 20 -6.09 5.05 6.92
CA SER A 20 -6.75 5.14 8.23
C SER A 20 -5.72 5.17 9.37
N GLY A 21 -4.69 4.33 9.32
CA GLY A 21 -3.60 4.36 10.30
C GLY A 21 -2.86 5.70 10.33
N ALA A 22 -2.59 6.29 9.15
CA ALA A 22 -1.97 7.59 9.03
C ALA A 22 -2.85 8.73 9.56
N LEU A 23 -4.17 8.69 9.29
CA LEU A 23 -5.13 9.64 9.84
C LEU A 23 -5.20 9.56 11.38
N ILE A 24 -5.30 8.35 11.93
CA ILE A 24 -5.31 8.13 13.38
C ILE A 24 -4.02 8.66 14.01
N GLY A 25 -2.87 8.34 13.44
CA GLY A 25 -1.58 8.85 13.93
C GLY A 25 -1.44 10.37 13.80
N PHE A 26 -2.09 11.00 12.82
CA PHE A 26 -2.04 12.44 12.65
C PHE A 26 -2.85 13.18 13.73
N PHE A 27 -4.07 12.73 14.00
CA PHE A 27 -4.94 13.35 15.01
C PHE A 27 -4.57 12.94 16.43
N PHE A 28 -4.09 11.71 16.62
CA PHE A 28 -3.78 11.12 17.92
C PHE A 28 -2.35 10.54 17.97
N PRO A 29 -1.31 11.37 17.74
CA PRO A 29 0.08 10.89 17.69
C PRO A 29 0.57 10.33 19.02
N GLN A 30 0.02 10.81 20.15
CA GLN A 30 0.37 10.32 21.48
C GLN A 30 -0.11 8.88 21.68
N ILE A 31 -1.35 8.57 21.28
CA ILE A 31 -1.91 7.21 21.35
C ILE A 31 -1.03 6.25 20.56
N VAL A 32 -0.61 6.66 19.36
CA VAL A 32 0.29 5.85 18.53
C VAL A 32 1.66 5.71 19.19
N SER A 33 2.21 6.78 19.77
CA SER A 33 3.46 6.73 20.52
C SER A 33 3.39 5.71 21.66
N ASP A 34 2.31 5.74 22.44
CA ASP A 34 2.12 4.90 23.61
C ASP A 34 1.97 3.41 23.22
N ILE A 35 1.21 3.12 22.15
CA ILE A 35 1.07 1.75 21.59
C ILE A 35 2.42 1.17 21.20
N PHE A 36 3.31 1.99 20.65
CA PHE A 36 4.63 1.57 20.20
C PHE A 36 5.72 1.71 21.27
N GLY A 37 5.38 2.08 22.51
CA GLY A 37 6.32 2.29 23.60
C GLY A 37 7.37 3.35 23.30
N ALA A 38 7.00 4.31 22.45
CA ALA A 38 7.94 5.20 21.78
C ALA A 38 8.35 6.39 22.66
N ASN A 39 7.48 6.87 23.57
CA ASN A 39 7.76 8.04 24.40
C ASN A 39 8.22 9.27 23.59
N PHE A 40 7.52 9.57 22.49
CA PHE A 40 7.84 10.72 21.64
C PHE A 40 7.82 12.02 22.45
N GLN A 41 8.87 12.84 22.29
CA GLN A 41 8.87 14.18 22.85
C GLN A 41 8.05 15.14 21.97
N THR A 42 7.76 16.34 22.47
CA THR A 42 6.90 17.32 21.78
C THR A 42 7.33 17.61 20.34
N ASN A 43 8.65 17.71 20.08
CA ASN A 43 9.16 17.90 18.72
C ASN A 43 8.98 16.66 17.85
N ASP A 44 9.21 15.46 18.39
CA ASP A 44 9.04 14.20 17.67
C ASP A 44 7.58 14.00 17.24
N LEU A 45 6.63 14.38 18.10
CA LEU A 45 5.19 14.33 17.78
C LEU A 45 4.81 15.25 16.62
N ILE A 46 5.41 16.44 16.54
CA ILE A 46 5.17 17.38 15.43
C ILE A 46 5.73 16.80 14.13
N TRP A 47 6.97 16.32 14.16
CA TRP A 47 7.62 15.71 12.99
C TRP A 47 6.89 14.44 12.54
N PHE A 48 6.42 13.64 13.48
CA PHE A 48 5.63 12.44 13.20
C PHE A 48 4.37 12.78 12.40
N LYS A 49 3.63 13.85 12.76
CA LYS A 49 2.48 14.30 11.97
C LYS A 49 2.85 14.69 10.54
N PHE A 50 3.97 15.38 10.33
CA PHE A 50 4.44 15.76 8.99
C PHE A 50 4.76 14.53 8.12
N VAL A 51 5.35 13.49 8.71
CA VAL A 51 5.67 12.22 8.04
C VAL A 51 4.41 11.45 7.62
N LEU A 52 3.34 11.51 8.42
CA LEU A 52 2.09 10.81 8.14
C LEU A 52 1.30 11.41 6.96
N LEU A 53 1.49 12.68 6.63
CA LEU A 53 0.75 13.34 5.54
C LEU A 53 1.08 12.76 4.15
N PRO A 54 2.35 12.62 3.73
CA PRO A 54 2.70 11.88 2.51
C PRO A 54 2.21 10.44 2.52
N GLY A 55 2.31 9.76 3.66
CA GLY A 55 1.81 8.40 3.86
C GLY A 55 0.29 8.30 3.66
N PHE A 56 -0.47 9.27 4.13
CA PHE A 56 -1.90 9.35 3.86
C PHE A 56 -2.19 9.59 2.37
N ALA A 57 -1.58 10.62 1.79
CA ALA A 57 -1.85 11.04 0.41
C ALA A 57 -1.57 9.92 -0.61
N ILE A 58 -0.45 9.22 -0.47
CA ILE A 58 -0.07 8.15 -1.39
C ILE A 58 -1.01 6.95 -1.33
N ASN A 59 -1.55 6.65 -0.14
CA ASN A 59 -2.50 5.55 0.04
C ASN A 59 -3.92 5.91 -0.39
N VAL A 60 -4.31 7.18 -0.31
CA VAL A 60 -5.55 7.67 -0.96
C VAL A 60 -5.45 7.53 -2.48
N LEU A 61 -4.32 7.91 -3.09
CA LEU A 61 -4.09 7.70 -4.51
C LEU A 61 -4.11 6.21 -4.87
N TYR A 62 -3.52 5.36 -4.02
CA TYR A 62 -3.55 3.90 -4.20
C TYR A 62 -4.97 3.34 -4.22
N MET A 63 -5.83 3.76 -3.28
CA MET A 63 -7.26 3.42 -3.28
C MET A 63 -7.98 3.94 -4.53
N PHE A 64 -7.70 5.17 -4.96
CA PHE A 64 -8.29 5.74 -6.18
C PHE A 64 -7.91 4.91 -7.42
N PHE A 65 -6.67 4.46 -7.53
CA PHE A 65 -6.23 3.59 -8.61
C PHE A 65 -6.87 2.20 -8.55
N ALA A 66 -7.15 1.69 -7.36
CA ALA A 66 -7.93 0.46 -7.18
C ALA A 66 -9.38 0.61 -7.66
N ILE A 67 -10.07 1.70 -7.29
CA ILE A 67 -11.45 1.99 -7.71
C ILE A 67 -11.54 2.18 -9.23
N SER A 68 -10.62 2.97 -9.80
CA SER A 68 -10.53 3.24 -11.25
C SER A 68 -9.98 2.06 -12.07
N LYS A 69 -9.60 0.96 -11.39
CA LYS A 69 -9.03 -0.25 -12.00
C LYS A 69 -7.77 0.00 -12.82
N ASN A 70 -7.00 1.03 -12.48
CA ASN A 70 -5.76 1.41 -13.16
C ASN A 70 -4.57 0.56 -12.66
N ARG A 71 -4.37 -0.59 -13.30
CA ARG A 71 -3.33 -1.57 -12.94
C ARG A 71 -1.91 -0.97 -12.98
N PRO A 72 -1.46 -0.26 -14.03
CA PRO A 72 -0.15 0.41 -14.03
C PRO A 72 0.03 1.42 -12.90
N ALA A 73 -1.00 2.21 -12.57
CA ALA A 73 -0.91 3.20 -11.51
C ALA A 73 -0.83 2.58 -10.11
N ILE A 74 -1.46 1.42 -9.88
CA ILE A 74 -1.29 0.62 -8.65
C ILE A 74 0.18 0.21 -8.47
N LEU A 75 0.83 -0.23 -9.55
CA LEU A 75 2.25 -0.59 -9.51
C LEU A 75 3.13 0.62 -9.21
N LEU A 76 2.90 1.74 -9.90
CA LEU A 76 3.63 2.99 -9.69
C LEU A 76 3.48 3.50 -8.25
N SER A 77 2.26 3.48 -7.73
CA SER A 77 1.97 3.88 -6.35
C SER A 77 2.71 3.00 -5.34
N ASN A 78 2.83 1.70 -5.58
CA ASN A 78 3.63 0.82 -4.74
C ASN A 78 5.13 1.13 -4.81
N VAL A 79 5.67 1.47 -5.98
CA VAL A 79 7.07 1.93 -6.10
C VAL A 79 7.28 3.22 -5.29
N LEU A 80 6.36 4.18 -5.41
CA LEU A 80 6.42 5.41 -4.64
C LEU A 80 6.33 5.15 -3.12
N ARG A 81 5.49 4.21 -2.67
CA ARG A 81 5.39 3.81 -1.25
C ARG A 81 6.71 3.25 -0.71
N ILE A 82 7.43 2.45 -1.50
CA ILE A 82 8.77 1.96 -1.16
C ILE A 82 9.75 3.14 -1.03
N LEU A 83 9.78 4.02 -2.02
CA LEU A 83 10.68 5.18 -2.02
C LEU A 83 10.43 6.09 -0.80
N THR A 84 9.17 6.36 -0.48
CA THR A 84 8.79 7.14 0.69
C THR A 84 9.22 6.45 1.99
N THR A 85 9.08 5.13 2.08
CA THR A 85 9.51 4.36 3.25
C THR A 85 11.03 4.38 3.42
N ILE A 86 11.79 4.20 2.33
CA ILE A 86 13.25 4.32 2.34
C ILE A 86 13.67 5.74 2.74
N GLY A 87 12.99 6.76 2.21
CA GLY A 87 13.23 8.15 2.58
C GLY A 87 13.05 8.39 4.09
N PHE A 88 11.99 7.83 4.68
CA PHE A 88 11.78 7.88 6.12
C PHE A 88 12.85 7.12 6.90
N VAL A 89 13.35 5.99 6.40
CA VAL A 89 14.48 5.28 7.00
C VAL A 89 15.75 6.12 7.04
N VAL A 90 16.09 6.75 5.93
CA VAL A 90 17.31 7.58 5.84
C VAL A 90 17.21 8.79 6.77
N MET A 91 16.08 9.50 6.72
CA MET A 91 15.89 10.74 7.49
C MET A 91 15.82 10.52 9.01
N TRP A 92 15.35 9.38 9.49
CA TRP A 92 15.14 9.12 10.92
C TRP A 92 15.93 7.93 11.45
N SER A 93 17.00 7.53 10.76
CA SER A 93 17.85 6.41 11.16
C SER A 93 18.36 6.53 12.60
N ASP A 94 18.72 7.73 13.04
CA ASP A 94 19.29 7.98 14.39
C ASP A 94 18.24 8.08 15.51
N ALA A 95 16.96 8.26 15.18
CA ALA A 95 15.89 8.30 16.17
C ALA A 95 15.48 6.86 16.54
N VAL A 96 16.11 6.31 17.58
CA VAL A 96 15.91 4.93 18.11
C VAL A 96 14.43 4.55 18.22
N VAL A 97 13.60 5.52 18.60
CA VAL A 97 12.16 5.39 18.81
C VAL A 97 11.38 5.32 17.49
N LEU A 98 11.65 6.22 16.54
CA LEU A 98 11.00 6.18 15.22
C LEU A 98 11.39 4.91 14.46
N ARG A 99 12.53 4.30 14.78
CA ARG A 99 13.01 3.06 14.18
C ARG A 99 12.03 1.88 14.35
N SER A 100 11.37 1.72 15.50
CA SER A 100 10.41 0.62 15.71
C SER A 100 9.15 0.73 14.84
N LEU A 101 8.60 1.95 14.74
CA LEU A 101 7.41 2.23 13.94
C LEU A 101 7.72 2.17 12.44
N LEU A 102 8.91 2.65 12.07
CA LEU A 102 9.46 2.57 10.74
C LEU A 102 9.73 1.11 10.32
N ASN A 103 10.27 0.28 11.21
CA ASN A 103 10.45 -1.16 10.96
C ASN A 103 9.11 -1.86 10.71
N LEU A 104 8.06 -1.53 11.48
CA LEU A 104 6.72 -2.07 11.24
C LEU A 104 6.20 -1.65 9.85
N MET A 105 6.36 -0.37 9.49
CA MET A 105 5.95 0.16 8.19
C MET A 105 6.71 -0.51 7.04
N ILE A 106 8.01 -0.75 7.20
CA ILE A 106 8.83 -1.52 6.25
C ILE A 106 8.29 -2.94 6.10
N ILE A 107 8.09 -3.68 7.20
CA ILE A 107 7.61 -5.06 7.16
C ILE A 107 6.23 -5.12 6.49
N HIS A 108 5.33 -4.22 6.89
CA HIS A 108 4.00 -4.11 6.31
C HIS A 108 4.06 -3.82 4.80
N HIS A 109 4.85 -2.82 4.37
CA HIS A 109 5.00 -2.50 2.95
C HIS A 109 5.67 -3.64 2.17
N ILE A 110 6.70 -4.30 2.70
CA ILE A 110 7.30 -5.47 2.05
C ILE A 110 6.25 -6.57 1.85
N ALA A 111 5.49 -6.93 2.88
CA ALA A 111 4.49 -7.99 2.79
C ALA A 111 3.35 -7.65 1.81
N PHE A 112 2.77 -6.46 1.93
CA PHE A 112 1.61 -6.05 1.14
C PHE A 112 1.97 -5.67 -0.30
N ILE A 113 3.13 -5.07 -0.52
CA ILE A 113 3.62 -4.79 -1.89
C ILE A 113 4.00 -6.09 -2.58
N SER A 114 4.61 -7.06 -1.88
CA SER A 114 4.88 -8.40 -2.43
C SER A 114 3.59 -9.10 -2.83
N ALA A 115 2.57 -9.10 -1.96
CA ALA A 115 1.26 -9.64 -2.28
C ALA A 115 0.62 -8.93 -3.48
N THR A 116 0.72 -7.60 -3.55
CA THR A 116 0.25 -6.84 -4.71
C THR A 116 1.02 -7.22 -5.98
N PHE A 117 2.33 -7.40 -5.92
CA PHE A 117 3.16 -7.82 -7.05
C PHE A 117 2.73 -9.20 -7.56
N VAL A 118 2.53 -10.16 -6.65
CA VAL A 118 2.00 -11.49 -7.00
C VAL A 118 0.64 -11.36 -7.68
N LEU A 119 -0.27 -10.57 -7.12
CA LEU A 119 -1.59 -10.33 -7.72
C LEU A 119 -1.51 -9.56 -9.05
N TYR A 120 -0.52 -8.68 -9.21
CA TYR A 120 -0.27 -7.90 -10.42
C TYR A 120 0.23 -8.80 -11.56
N PHE A 121 1.04 -9.82 -11.29
CA PHE A 121 1.52 -10.75 -12.32
C PHE A 121 0.67 -12.02 -12.42
N LYS A 122 -0.25 -12.26 -11.48
CA LYS A 122 -1.21 -13.37 -11.57
C LYS A 122 -2.00 -13.22 -12.87
N LYS A 123 -1.82 -14.21 -13.74
CA LYS A 123 -2.37 -14.26 -15.09
C LYS A 123 -3.89 -14.14 -15.00
N ASP A 124 -4.49 -13.23 -15.75
CA ASP A 124 -5.94 -13.22 -15.97
C ASP A 124 -6.30 -14.47 -16.77
N GLU A 125 -6.56 -15.58 -16.08
CA GLU A 125 -6.95 -16.85 -16.71
C GLU A 125 -8.22 -16.70 -17.55
N THR A 126 -8.99 -15.64 -17.33
CA THR A 126 -10.17 -15.25 -18.11
C THR A 126 -9.86 -15.06 -19.60
N LYS A 127 -8.70 -14.48 -19.97
CA LYS A 127 -8.31 -14.35 -21.39
C LYS A 127 -7.94 -15.69 -22.01
N LYS A 128 -7.51 -16.67 -21.22
CA LYS A 128 -7.12 -18.00 -21.71
C LYS A 128 -8.36 -18.82 -22.12
N VAL A 129 -9.47 -18.64 -21.40
CA VAL A 129 -10.74 -19.33 -21.68
C VAL A 129 -11.41 -18.75 -22.93
N GLU A 130 -11.44 -17.43 -23.11
CA GLU A 130 -11.99 -16.80 -24.33
C GLU A 130 -11.20 -17.18 -25.60
N ILE A 131 -9.86 -17.18 -25.54
CA ILE A 131 -9.02 -17.56 -26.69
C ILE A 131 -9.13 -19.06 -26.99
N SER A 132 -9.37 -19.90 -25.97
CA SER A 132 -9.62 -21.33 -26.14
C SER A 132 -10.95 -21.57 -26.84
N SER A 133 -12.03 -20.92 -26.38
CA SER A 133 -13.36 -21.08 -26.97
C SER A 133 -13.46 -20.50 -28.39
N GLU A 134 -12.77 -19.39 -28.67
CA GLU A 134 -12.74 -18.81 -30.02
C GLU A 134 -11.96 -19.68 -31.01
N LYS A 135 -10.87 -20.34 -30.56
CA LYS A 135 -10.12 -21.29 -31.39
C LYS A 135 -10.87 -22.60 -31.63
N GLU A 136 -11.61 -23.10 -30.65
CA GLU A 136 -12.46 -24.29 -30.83
C GLU A 136 -13.62 -24.01 -31.80
N PHE A 137 -14.26 -22.84 -31.69
CA PHE A 137 -15.34 -22.44 -32.61
C PHE A 137 -14.88 -22.26 -34.07
N LEU A 138 -13.64 -21.81 -34.28
CA LEU A 138 -13.04 -21.66 -35.62
C LEU A 138 -12.49 -22.96 -36.22
N GLN A 139 -12.44 -24.06 -35.44
CA GLN A 139 -12.02 -25.39 -35.93
C GLN A 139 -13.20 -26.30 -36.26
N GLU A 140 -14.42 -25.99 -35.80
CA GLU A 140 -15.65 -26.75 -36.09
C GLU A 140 -16.49 -26.20 -37.27
N ASN A 141 -16.08 -25.10 -37.90
CA ASN A 141 -16.68 -24.54 -39.14
C ASN A 141 -15.68 -24.57 -40.30
#